data_AF-A0A976IEW2-F1
#
_entry.id   AF-A0A976IEW2-F1
#
_cell.length_a   1.000
_cell.length_b   1.000
_cell.length_c   1.000
_cell.angle_alpha   90.00
_cell.angle_beta   90.00
_cell.angle_gamma   90.00
#
_symmetry.space_group_name_H-M   'P 1'
#
loop_
_entity.id
_entity.type
_entity.pdbx_description
1 polymer ?
#
loop_
_entity_poly.entity_id
_entity_poly.type
_entity_poly.pdbx_seq_one_letter_code
_entity_poly.pdbx_strand_id
1 'polypeptide(L)'
;MLPQFMNITAWLTSVLDTLCSQAYGAKRFAKIVLYFQVGVQIISVCLGPIYLFNWYAETFLLAMGQDAKVAQFAQSFSRWMLLGVPFGFLYELVRKVLQAQNIVKPHVVIAIILAMSSTFYAAIISRMGFHGIALARALGNVVLPLLLIPYFHS
;
A
#
# COMPACT_ATOMS: atom_id res chain seq x y z
N MET A 1 5.22 3.75 14.12
CA MET A 1 5.43 2.42 13.50
C MET A 1 5.15 2.41 12.00
N LEU A 2 4.01 2.94 11.53
CA LEU A 2 3.75 3.18 10.09
C LEU A 2 4.89 3.86 9.28
N PRO A 3 5.57 4.92 9.77
CA PRO A 3 6.65 5.56 9.01
C PRO A 3 7.86 4.67 8.78
N GLN A 4 8.19 3.77 9.72
CA GLN A 4 9.32 2.86 9.57
C GLN A 4 9.05 1.76 8.54
N PHE A 5 7.81 1.26 8.51
CA PHE A 5 7.36 0.32 7.49
C PHE A 5 7.31 0.94 6.10
N MET A 6 6.91 2.21 6.00
CA MET A 6 6.96 2.95 4.75
C MET A 6 8.39 3.08 4.22
N ASN A 7 9.38 3.23 5.10
CA ASN A 7 10.79 3.22 4.71
C ASN A 7 11.23 1.86 4.18
N ILE A 8 10.94 0.76 4.88
CA ILE A 8 11.30 -0.61 4.43
C ILE A 8 10.77 -0.86 3.03
N THR A 9 9.54 -0.44 2.76
CA THR A 9 8.95 -0.72 1.47
C THR A 9 9.43 0.23 0.38
N ALA A 10 9.80 1.47 0.72
CA ALA A 10 10.50 2.37 -0.19
C ALA A 10 11.87 1.80 -0.61
N TRP A 11 12.64 1.25 0.34
CA TRP A 11 13.90 0.56 0.07
C TRP A 11 13.69 -0.65 -0.85
N LEU A 12 12.74 -1.53 -0.51
CA LEU A 12 12.41 -2.69 -1.33
C LEU A 12 12.01 -2.28 -2.75
N THR A 13 11.21 -1.22 -2.87
CA THR A 13 10.75 -0.67 -4.14
C THR A 13 11.92 -0.15 -4.98
N SER A 14 12.86 0.58 -4.38
CA SER A 14 14.05 1.09 -5.07
C SER A 14 14.98 -0.03 -5.55
N VAL A 15 15.17 -1.06 -4.74
CA VAL A 15 15.96 -2.24 -5.11
C VAL A 15 15.29 -3.01 -6.25
N LEU A 16 13.97 -3.21 -6.19
CA LEU A 16 13.21 -3.88 -7.25
C LEU A 16 13.24 -3.11 -8.58
N ASP A 17 13.15 -1.78 -8.55
CA ASP A 17 13.27 -0.93 -9.75
C ASP A 17 14.61 -1.17 -10.47
N THR A 18 15.69 -1.21 -9.69
CA THR A 18 17.04 -1.49 -10.19
C THR A 18 17.19 -2.93 -10.71
N LEU A 19 16.70 -3.92 -9.97
CA LEU A 19 16.82 -5.33 -10.36
C LEU A 19 15.95 -5.68 -11.58
N CYS A 20 14.73 -5.15 -11.65
CA CYS A 20 13.82 -5.36 -12.76
C CYS A 20 14.31 -4.68 -14.03
N SER A 21 14.83 -3.46 -13.96
CA SER A 21 15.41 -2.77 -15.14
C SER A 21 16.64 -3.51 -15.69
N GLN A 22 17.52 -4.01 -14.81
CA GLN A 22 18.65 -4.85 -15.23
C GLN A 22 18.21 -6.18 -15.86
N ALA A 23 17.24 -6.87 -15.25
CA ALA A 23 16.73 -8.12 -15.78
C ALA A 23 16.03 -7.93 -17.13
N TYR A 24 15.28 -6.83 -17.29
CA TYR A 24 14.64 -6.47 -18.55
C TYR A 24 15.66 -6.16 -19.65
N GLY A 25 16.69 -5.35 -19.37
CA GLY A 25 17.78 -5.08 -20.31
C GLY A 25 18.56 -6.34 -20.73
N ALA A 26 18.70 -7.30 -19.82
CA ALA A 26 19.30 -8.60 -20.10
C ALA A 26 18.34 -9.63 -20.73
N LYS A 27 17.10 -9.25 -21.06
CA LYS A 27 16.02 -10.12 -21.58
C LYS A 27 15.69 -11.34 -20.69
N ARG A 28 15.92 -11.23 -19.37
CA ARG A 28 15.69 -12.30 -18.38
C ARG A 28 14.33 -12.16 -17.71
N PHE A 29 13.25 -12.31 -18.48
CA PHE A 29 11.88 -12.11 -17.99
C PHE A 29 11.48 -13.02 -16.82
N ALA A 30 12.00 -14.26 -16.78
CA ALA A 30 11.78 -15.18 -15.66
C ALA A 30 12.26 -14.60 -14.30
N LYS A 31 13.32 -13.79 -14.30
CA LYS A 31 13.82 -13.16 -13.07
C LYS A 31 12.91 -12.03 -12.59
N ILE A 32 12.22 -11.34 -13.50
CA ILE A 32 11.27 -10.27 -13.13
C ILE A 32 10.12 -10.85 -12.31
N VAL A 33 9.57 -11.99 -12.74
CA VAL A 33 8.51 -12.70 -12.00
C VAL A 33 9.03 -13.19 -10.65
N LEU A 34 10.24 -13.73 -10.60
CA LEU A 34 10.87 -14.17 -9.34
C LEU A 34 11.05 -12.99 -8.36
N TYR A 35 11.55 -11.85 -8.82
CA TYR A 35 11.71 -10.66 -7.98
C TYR A 35 10.37 -10.13 -7.45
N PHE A 36 9.32 -10.18 -8.28
CA PHE A 36 7.97 -9.86 -7.85
C PHE A 36 7.49 -10.80 -6.73
N GLN A 37 7.62 -12.12 -6.92
CA GLN A 37 7.23 -13.10 -5.89
C GLN A 37 7.99 -12.91 -4.58
N VAL A 38 9.30 -12.69 -4.65
CA VAL A 38 10.13 -12.41 -3.46
C VAL A 38 9.68 -11.12 -2.77
N GLY A 39 9.38 -10.07 -3.54
CA GLY A 39 8.85 -8.82 -3.01
C GLY A 39 7.53 -9.01 -2.24
N VAL A 40 6.59 -9.79 -2.80
CA VAL A 40 5.34 -10.15 -2.11
C VAL A 40 5.63 -10.92 -0.81
N GLN A 41 6.51 -11.92 -0.85
CA GLN A 41 6.84 -12.72 0.34
C GLN A 41 7.46 -11.88 1.46
N ILE A 42 8.42 -11.01 1.15
CA ILE A 42 9.05 -10.11 2.13
C ILE A 42 7.99 -9.22 2.79
N ILE A 43 7.07 -8.65 2.01
CA ILE A 43 6.00 -7.79 2.53
C ILE A 43 5.03 -8.58 3.40
N SER A 44 4.63 -9.80 2.99
CA SER A 44 3.78 -10.66 3.80
C SER A 44 4.40 -10.99 5.16
N VAL A 45 5.70 -11.28 5.19
CA VAL A 45 6.46 -11.53 6.44
C VAL A 45 6.51 -10.28 7.30
N CYS A 46 6.72 -9.09 6.72
CA CYS A 46 6.74 -7.83 7.45
C CYS A 46 5.36 -7.42 7.99
N LEU A 47 4.26 -7.77 7.29
CA LEU A 47 2.91 -7.43 7.72
C LEU A 47 2.47 -8.20 8.96
N GLY A 48 2.87 -9.48 9.11
CA GLY A 48 2.57 -10.30 10.28
C GLY A 48 2.86 -9.64 11.63
N PRO A 49 4.12 -9.24 11.93
CA PRO A 49 4.46 -8.59 13.19
C PRO A 49 3.79 -7.23 13.34
N ILE A 50 3.51 -6.51 12.25
CA ILE A 50 2.78 -5.23 12.30
C ILE A 50 1.33 -5.44 12.74
N TYR A 51 0.64 -6.45 12.19
CA TYR A 51 -0.71 -6.81 12.62
C TYR A 51 -0.74 -7.22 14.10
N LEU A 52 0.26 -7.99 14.55
CA LEU A 52 0.37 -8.41 15.93
C LEU A 52 0.59 -7.21 16.87
N PHE A 53 1.49 -6.29 16.51
CA PHE A 53 1.73 -5.07 17.30
C PHE A 53 0.51 -4.16 17.32
N ASN A 54 -0.24 -4.10 16.22
CA ASN A 54 -1.46 -3.31 16.13
C ASN A 54 -2.58 -3.85 17.01
N TRP A 55 -2.63 -5.17 17.19
CA TRP A 55 -3.60 -5.80 18.07
C TRP A 55 -3.45 -5.34 19.52
N TYR A 56 -2.20 -5.12 19.97
CA TYR A 56 -1.86 -4.63 21.31
C TYR A 56 -1.62 -3.12 21.38
N ALA A 57 -1.99 -2.37 20.33
CA ALA A 57 -1.70 -0.94 20.23
C ALA A 57 -2.30 -0.15 21.41
N GLU A 58 -3.54 -0.41 21.80
CA GLU A 58 -4.19 0.27 22.95
C GLU A 58 -3.39 0.07 24.24
N THR A 59 -2.97 -1.16 24.54
CA THR A 59 -2.18 -1.48 25.73
C THR A 59 -0.83 -0.79 25.72
N PHE A 60 -0.15 -0.75 24.57
CA PHE A 60 1.12 -0.03 24.42
C PHE A 60 0.96 1.49 24.58
N LEU A 61 -0.08 2.08 23.99
CA LEU A 61 -0.33 3.52 24.12
C LEU A 61 -0.66 3.88 25.57
N LEU A 62 -1.51 3.11 26.24
CA LEU A 62 -1.82 3.29 27.66
C LEU A 62 -0.56 3.18 28.54
N ALA A 63 0.33 2.24 28.26
CA ALA A 63 1.60 2.09 28.97
C ALA A 63 2.55 3.28 28.80
N MET A 64 2.45 4.03 27.69
CA MET A 64 3.18 5.29 27.47
C MET A 64 2.52 6.51 28.15
N GLY A 65 1.44 6.31 28.91
CA GLY A 65 0.72 7.38 29.59
C GLY A 65 -0.26 8.17 28.70
N GLN A 66 -0.66 7.61 27.56
CA GLN A 66 -1.72 8.23 26.73
C GLN A 66 -3.10 8.07 27.38
N ASP A 67 -3.97 9.05 27.09
CA ASP A 67 -5.37 9.02 27.51
C ASP A 67 -6.11 7.83 26.87
N ALA A 68 -6.92 7.14 27.66
CA ALA A 68 -7.63 5.93 27.21
C ALA A 68 -8.51 6.18 25.98
N LYS A 69 -9.11 7.37 25.87
CA LYS A 69 -9.89 7.72 24.66
C LYS A 69 -9.00 7.82 23.43
N VAL A 70 -7.84 8.46 23.55
CA VAL A 70 -6.90 8.63 22.43
C VAL A 70 -6.31 7.27 22.00
N ALA A 71 -5.99 6.41 22.97
CA ALA A 71 -5.50 5.06 22.71
C ALA A 71 -6.52 4.20 21.93
N GLN A 72 -7.81 4.24 22.31
CA GLN A 72 -8.86 3.52 21.60
C GLN A 72 -9.11 4.05 20.18
N PHE A 73 -9.10 5.38 20.00
CA PHE A 73 -9.22 5.99 18.68
C PHE A 73 -8.04 5.62 17.77
N ALA A 74 -6.81 5.69 18.29
CA ALA A 74 -5.61 5.34 17.55
C ALA A 74 -5.62 3.86 17.12
N GLN A 75 -6.03 2.95 18.00
CA GLN A 75 -6.16 1.53 17.69
C GLN A 75 -7.20 1.30 16.58
N SER A 76 -8.41 1.84 16.74
CA SER A 76 -9.49 1.67 15.75
C SER A 76 -9.09 2.22 14.39
N PHE A 77 -8.56 3.44 14.35
CA PHE A 77 -8.06 4.07 13.12
C PHE A 77 -6.97 3.23 12.45
N SER A 78 -6.03 2.71 13.23
CA SER A 78 -4.90 1.94 12.70
C SER A 78 -5.34 0.59 12.12
N ARG A 79 -6.35 -0.08 12.70
CA ARG A 79 -6.95 -1.31 12.15
C ARG A 79 -7.60 -1.07 10.78
N TRP A 80 -8.40 -0.02 10.66
CA TRP A 80 -9.02 0.35 9.38
C TRP A 80 -7.99 0.71 8.31
N MET A 81 -6.94 1.42 8.69
CA MET A 81 -5.87 1.77 7.77
C MET A 81 -5.05 0.54 7.33
N LEU A 82 -4.77 -0.39 8.25
CA LEU A 82 -4.02 -1.62 7.97
C LEU A 82 -4.70 -2.55 6.98
N LEU A 83 -6.03 -2.61 6.95
CA LEU A 83 -6.76 -3.40 5.96
C LEU A 83 -6.47 -2.97 4.52
N GLY A 84 -6.24 -1.67 4.28
CA GLY A 84 -5.91 -1.14 2.94
C GLY A 84 -4.42 -1.23 2.57
N VAL A 85 -3.56 -1.55 3.53
CA VAL A 85 -2.11 -1.62 3.33
C VAL A 85 -1.67 -2.69 2.31
N PRO A 86 -2.10 -3.97 2.41
CA PRO A 86 -1.63 -5.01 1.49
C PRO A 86 -1.98 -4.71 0.02
N PHE A 87 -3.16 -4.14 -0.22
CA PHE A 87 -3.61 -3.77 -1.57
C PHE A 87 -2.80 -2.62 -2.16
N GLY A 88 -2.48 -1.60 -1.37
CA GLY A 88 -1.61 -0.50 -1.79
C GLY A 88 -0.20 -0.99 -2.14
N PHE A 89 0.32 -1.96 -1.39
CA PHE A 89 1.63 -2.54 -1.69
C PHE A 89 1.66 -3.40 -2.93
N LEU A 90 0.64 -4.24 -3.13
CA LEU A 90 0.52 -5.02 -4.34
C LEU A 90 0.49 -4.11 -5.58
N TYR A 91 -0.27 -3.01 -5.50
CA TYR A 91 -0.29 -1.99 -6.55
C TYR A 91 1.09 -1.39 -6.83
N GLU A 92 1.82 -0.93 -5.80
CA GLU A 92 3.15 -0.34 -5.97
C GLU A 92 4.15 -1.34 -6.56
N LEU A 93 4.08 -2.61 -6.13
CA LEU A 93 4.94 -3.68 -6.65
C LEU A 93 4.69 -3.93 -8.15
N VAL A 94 3.42 -4.05 -8.54
CA VAL A 94 3.02 -4.23 -9.95
C VAL A 94 3.41 -3.01 -10.79
N ARG A 95 3.12 -1.81 -10.29
CA ARG A 95 3.49 -0.55 -10.93
C ARG A 95 4.98 -0.50 -11.23
N LYS A 96 5.82 -0.95 -10.31
CA LYS A 96 7.28 -0.94 -10.46
C LYS A 96 7.78 -1.94 -11.49
N VAL A 97 7.19 -3.13 -11.51
CA VAL A 97 7.46 -4.12 -12.55
C VAL A 97 7.08 -3.58 -13.93
N LEU A 98 5.92 -2.94 -14.08
CA LEU A 98 5.47 -2.33 -15.34
C LEU A 98 6.35 -1.14 -15.74
N GLN A 99 6.73 -0.28 -14.79
CA GLN A 99 7.62 0.86 -15.03
C GLN A 99 9.00 0.39 -15.51
N ALA A 100 9.55 -0.67 -14.93
CA ALA A 100 10.81 -1.28 -15.35
C ALA A 100 10.76 -1.87 -16.77
N GLN A 101 9.57 -2.18 -17.28
CA GLN A 101 9.31 -2.61 -18.66
C GLN A 101 9.00 -1.44 -19.60
N ASN A 102 9.14 -0.18 -19.15
CA ASN A 102 8.73 1.04 -19.85
C ASN A 102 7.22 1.16 -20.12
N ILE A 103 6.37 0.44 -19.38
CA ILE A 103 4.92 0.47 -19.53
C ILE A 103 4.32 1.43 -18.49
N VAL A 104 4.21 2.72 -18.86
CA VAL A 104 3.69 3.78 -17.97
C VAL A 104 2.21 4.12 -18.17
N LYS A 105 1.62 3.69 -19.29
CA LYS A 105 0.20 3.95 -19.64
C LYS A 105 -0.80 3.60 -18.53
N PRO A 106 -0.76 2.41 -17.89
CA PRO A 106 -1.74 2.06 -16.87
C PRO A 106 -1.65 2.96 -15.63
N HIS A 107 -0.44 3.42 -15.28
CA HIS A 107 -0.25 4.32 -14.14
C HIS A 107 -0.90 5.70 -14.35
N VAL A 108 -0.75 6.27 -15.55
CA VAL A 108 -1.31 7.59 -15.89
C VAL A 108 -2.84 7.54 -15.87
N VAL A 109 -3.45 6.49 -16.43
CA VAL A 109 -4.91 6.31 -16.42
C VAL A 109 -5.45 6.22 -15.00
N ILE A 110 -4.78 5.45 -14.14
CA ILE A 110 -5.16 5.29 -12.74
C ILE A 110 -5.03 6.62 -11.97
N ALA A 111 -3.97 7.39 -12.22
CA ALA A 111 -3.78 8.70 -11.61
C ALA A 111 -4.90 9.69 -11.97
N ILE A 112 -5.36 9.67 -13.23
CA ILE A 112 -6.47 10.51 -13.71
C ILE A 112 -7.78 10.10 -13.02
N ILE A 113 -8.07 8.80 -12.95
CA ILE A 113 -9.29 8.29 -12.28
C ILE A 113 -9.31 8.67 -10.79
N LEU A 114 -8.18 8.55 -10.11
CA LEU A 114 -8.03 8.99 -8.71
C LEU A 114 -8.23 10.49 -8.55
N ALA A 115 -7.68 11.30 -9.46
CA ALA A 115 -7.85 12.74 -9.43
C ALA A 115 -9.34 13.13 -9.61
N MET A 116 -10.07 12.44 -10.50
CA MET A 116 -11.51 12.68 -10.71
C MET A 116 -12.38 12.23 -9.52
N SER A 117 -11.96 11.17 -8.81
CA SER A 117 -12.67 10.66 -7.63
C SER A 117 -12.32 11.42 -6.34
N SER A 118 -11.38 12.37 -6.38
CA SER A 118 -10.98 13.21 -5.24
C SER A 118 -12.15 13.95 -4.59
N THR A 119 -13.10 14.46 -5.36
CA THR A 119 -14.33 15.11 -4.86
C THR A 119 -15.22 14.16 -4.08
N PHE A 120 -15.27 12.88 -4.48
CA PHE A 120 -16.03 11.84 -3.80
C PHE A 120 -15.38 11.45 -2.47
N TYR A 121 -14.05 11.35 -2.44
CA TYR A 121 -13.29 11.14 -1.20
C TYR A 121 -13.44 12.32 -0.24
N ALA A 122 -13.43 13.56 -0.73
CA ALA A 122 -13.66 14.76 0.07
C ALA A 122 -15.07 14.75 0.71
N ALA A 123 -16.09 14.29 -0.02
CA ALA A 123 -17.45 14.16 0.51
C ALA A 123 -17.56 13.10 1.63
N ILE A 124 -16.85 11.97 1.51
CA ILE A 124 -16.76 10.94 2.55
C ILE A 124 -16.09 11.49 3.81
N ILE A 125 -14.99 12.23 3.65
CA ILE A 125 -14.27 12.87 4.76
C ILE A 125 -15.17 13.89 5.46
N SER A 126 -15.92 14.70 4.70
CA SER A 126 -16.80 15.72 5.27
C SER A 126 -18.01 15.15 6.03
N ARG A 127 -18.47 13.92 5.69
CA ARG A 127 -19.58 13.26 6.41
C ARG A 127 -19.16 12.42 7.62
N MET A 128 -17.96 11.83 7.61
CA MET A 128 -17.50 10.89 8.66
C MET A 128 -16.34 11.43 9.51
N GLY A 129 -15.89 12.67 9.27
CA GLY A 129 -14.79 13.30 10.00
C GLY A 129 -13.50 12.49 9.92
N PHE A 130 -12.81 12.31 11.06
CA PHE A 130 -11.49 11.67 11.13
C PHE A 130 -11.49 10.20 10.64
N HIS A 131 -12.57 9.45 10.87
CA HIS A 131 -12.69 8.07 10.38
C HIS A 131 -12.86 8.00 8.85
N GLY A 132 -13.47 9.03 8.26
CA GLY A 132 -13.62 9.15 6.81
C GLY A 132 -12.28 9.24 6.07
N ILE A 133 -11.23 9.76 6.72
CA ILE A 133 -9.88 9.85 6.16
C ILE A 133 -9.26 8.46 6.00
N ALA A 134 -9.35 7.61 7.04
CA ALA A 134 -8.88 6.22 6.96
C ALA A 134 -9.66 5.41 5.92
N LEU A 135 -10.98 5.58 5.89
CA LEU A 135 -11.86 4.85 4.97
C LEU A 135 -11.58 5.24 3.50
N ALA A 136 -11.45 6.54 3.22
CA ALA A 136 -11.10 7.04 1.89
C ALA A 136 -9.76 6.48 1.41
N ARG A 137 -8.75 6.47 2.29
CA ARG A 137 -7.43 5.87 2.03
C ARG A 137 -7.51 4.36 1.75
N ALA A 138 -8.26 3.62 2.57
CA ALA A 138 -8.40 2.17 2.40
C ALA A 138 -9.12 1.84 1.10
N LEU A 139 -10.20 2.55 0.78
CA LEU A 139 -10.95 2.38 -0.48
C LEU A 139 -10.08 2.71 -1.69
N GLY A 140 -9.33 3.82 -1.65
CA GLY A 140 -8.37 4.16 -2.72
C GLY A 140 -7.37 3.03 -2.96
N ASN A 141 -6.78 2.49 -1.90
CA ASN A 141 -5.83 1.38 -2.01
C ASN A 141 -6.43 0.08 -2.55
N VAL A 142 -7.73 -0.16 -2.36
CA VAL A 142 -8.43 -1.35 -2.90
C VAL A 142 -8.80 -1.18 -4.38
N VAL A 143 -9.18 0.04 -4.79
CA VAL A 143 -9.52 0.36 -6.19
C VAL A 143 -8.30 0.29 -7.12
N LEU A 144 -7.13 0.65 -6.61
CA LEU A 144 -5.86 0.62 -7.32
C LEU A 144 -5.51 -0.74 -7.98
N PRO A 145 -5.47 -1.88 -7.25
CA PRO A 145 -5.22 -3.19 -7.85
C PRO A 145 -6.37 -3.67 -8.73
N LEU A 146 -7.64 -3.32 -8.41
CA LEU A 146 -8.78 -3.67 -9.26
C LEU A 146 -8.66 -3.07 -10.66
N LEU A 147 -8.20 -1.83 -10.77
CA LEU A 147 -7.97 -1.15 -12.05
C LEU A 147 -6.80 -1.75 -12.86
N LEU A 148 -5.90 -2.50 -12.22
CA LEU A 148 -4.81 -3.20 -12.90
C LEU A 148 -5.23 -4.54 -13.51
N ILE A 149 -6.28 -5.20 -12.97
CA ILE A 149 -6.74 -6.53 -13.43
C ILE A 149 -7.04 -6.57 -14.95
N PRO A 150 -7.75 -5.60 -15.54
CA PRO A 150 -8.06 -5.62 -16.98
C PRO A 150 -6.80 -5.54 -17.87
N TYR A 151 -5.73 -4.91 -17.36
CA TYR A 151 -4.49 -4.70 -18.12
C TYR A 151 -3.65 -5.97 -18.27
N PHE A 152 -3.85 -6.97 -17.40
CA PHE A 152 -3.21 -8.28 -17.52
C PHE A 152 -3.94 -9.23 -18.47
N HIS A 153 -5.16 -8.87 -18.89
CA HIS A 153 -6.02 -9.72 -19.73
C HIS A 153 -6.18 -9.15 -21.17
N SER A 154 -5.44 -8.10 -21.53
CA SER A 154 -5.39 -7.50 -22.87
C SER A 154 -4.00 -7.68 -23.48
#